data_AF-A0A059BBH2-F1
#
_entry.id   AF-A0A059BBH2-F1
#
_cell.length_a   1.000
_cell.length_b   1.000
_cell.length_c   1.000
_cell.angle_alpha   90.00
_cell.angle_beta   90.00
_cell.angle_gamma   90.00
#
_symmetry.space_group_name_H-M   'P 1'
#
loop_
_entity.id
_entity.type
_entity.pdbx_description
1 polymer ?
#
loop_
_entity_poly.entity_id
_entity_poly.type
_entity_poly.pdbx_seq_one_letter_code
_entity_poly.pdbx_strand_id
1 'polypeptide(L)'
;MLAWGNPYCGDANQDAVERASFQSKLVGEEAFTRIAPAVHGVADSSTVHNLFKALADDNGISLSSWLTYVDELLKVHEGRKSYQAREGTKISLEQVLCIGSSRKRPVLKWDNNMGWPGNVILTDKAIYFEAVGLMGRKDSAMLDLTIPGAGVEKAKVGPLGSLLFDSAISISCGPQSETWLLEFVDLGGEMRRDVWHAFICEVIALHKFIREYGPEDNDQSISHVYGAHKGKERAIMSAINSIARLQALQFMRRLLDNPLKLVQFSYLQSSPYGSVVCQALALKFWGGQLVTRYTEAGAPSDQESLPSDEISENTGHIYDIDGSIYLRKWMRSPSWVSSSSATFWRNASIKQGLVLSKNLVVADASLVEKAATICRKKGQMVEKTQATIDAAMLKGIPNNIDLFKEVIFPLTMAIRSFERLRRWEEPHLTVSFLACAYTLIFRNLWPYVFPSALIILAAGMLTLKGLKEQGRLGRSFGSVTIRDQPPSNTIQKIIAVKDAMRDVENYLQNVNILLLKVRTIVLAGHPQITTEVALVLLSSATIMLLFSFKYILSFLLFDLFTRELDFRKEMVKRFMSLLKERWEMIPAAPVVVLPYQNEESGSPSGGTTIDNKKDHKAS
;
A
#
# COMPACT_ATOMS: atom_id res chain seq x y z
N MET A 1 24.89 15.08 5.26
CA MET A 1 23.99 14.95 4.09
C MET A 1 24.69 15.35 2.80
N LEU A 2 25.15 16.61 2.64
CA LEU A 2 25.83 17.04 1.41
C LEU A 2 27.09 16.21 1.06
N ALA A 3 27.91 15.88 2.06
CA ALA A 3 29.08 15.00 1.87
C ALA A 3 28.71 13.55 1.47
N TRP A 4 27.48 13.10 1.72
CA TRP A 4 27.01 11.79 1.26
C TRP A 4 26.62 11.83 -0.21
N GLY A 5 25.98 12.92 -0.66
CA GLY A 5 25.63 13.10 -2.07
C GLY A 5 26.85 13.44 -2.95
N ASN A 6 27.89 14.04 -2.38
CA ASN A 6 29.14 14.37 -3.05
C ASN A 6 30.32 13.84 -2.21
N PRO A 7 30.66 12.53 -2.32
CA PRO A 7 31.85 12.00 -1.68
C PRO A 7 33.10 12.70 -2.24
N TYR A 8 34.10 12.94 -1.38
CA TYR A 8 35.34 13.66 -1.72
C TYR A 8 35.95 13.16 -3.04
N CYS A 9 36.15 14.06 -4.02
CA CYS A 9 37.07 13.85 -5.14
C CYS A 9 38.42 14.46 -4.75
N GLY A 10 39.51 13.72 -4.94
CA GLY A 10 40.84 14.03 -4.40
C GLY A 10 41.60 15.22 -5.01
N ASP A 11 40.92 16.21 -5.59
CA ASP A 11 41.57 17.35 -6.23
C ASP A 11 41.64 18.57 -5.29
N ALA A 12 42.77 18.68 -4.57
CA ALA A 12 43.07 19.69 -3.55
C ALA A 12 43.07 21.16 -4.01
N ASN A 13 42.82 21.44 -5.30
CA ASN A 13 42.81 22.80 -5.86
C ASN A 13 41.41 23.45 -5.90
N GLN A 14 40.34 22.76 -5.48
CA GLN A 14 38.96 23.31 -5.49
C GLN A 14 38.43 23.77 -4.12
N ASP A 15 39.18 23.54 -3.05
CA ASP A 15 38.72 23.66 -1.65
C ASP A 15 38.25 25.05 -1.21
N ALA A 16 38.76 26.13 -1.83
CA ALA A 16 38.36 27.50 -1.50
C ALA A 16 37.08 27.95 -2.23
N VAL A 17 36.84 27.46 -3.45
CA VAL A 17 35.64 27.75 -4.25
C VAL A 17 34.45 26.91 -3.76
N GLU A 18 34.70 25.70 -3.27
CA GLU A 18 33.64 24.82 -2.78
C GLU A 18 32.98 25.28 -1.47
N ARG A 19 33.70 25.96 -0.57
CA ARG A 19 33.12 26.44 0.72
C ARG A 19 31.96 27.42 0.55
N ALA A 20 32.03 28.31 -0.45
CA ALA A 20 30.93 29.20 -0.80
C ALA A 20 29.76 28.46 -1.50
N SER A 21 30.03 27.33 -2.16
CA SER A 21 29.03 26.54 -2.88
C SER A 21 28.12 25.69 -1.98
N PHE A 22 28.52 25.37 -0.74
CA PHE A 22 27.71 24.50 0.12
C PHE A 22 26.42 25.14 0.63
N GLN A 23 26.35 26.48 0.70
CA GLN A 23 25.11 27.18 1.10
C GLN A 23 24.04 27.15 0.00
N SER A 24 24.43 27.05 -1.27
CA SER A 24 23.51 26.97 -2.41
C SER A 24 23.22 25.53 -2.86
N LYS A 25 23.91 24.52 -2.33
CA LYS A 25 23.71 23.11 -2.68
C LYS A 25 22.49 22.55 -1.95
N LEU A 26 21.57 21.97 -2.71
CA LEU A 26 20.38 21.30 -2.18
C LEU A 26 20.70 19.86 -1.80
N VAL A 27 20.06 19.37 -0.74
CA VAL A 27 20.16 17.96 -0.35
C VAL A 27 19.14 17.15 -1.17
N GLY A 28 19.65 16.17 -1.93
CA GLY A 28 18.83 15.23 -2.68
C GLY A 28 18.15 14.17 -1.80
N GLU A 29 17.14 13.50 -2.36
CA GLU A 29 16.30 12.52 -1.65
C GLU A 29 17.13 11.41 -1.01
N GLU A 30 18.05 10.78 -1.75
CA GLU A 30 18.83 9.63 -1.26
C GLU A 30 19.72 9.98 -0.06
N ALA A 31 20.39 11.13 -0.11
CA ALA A 31 21.24 11.61 0.97
C ALA A 31 20.43 11.98 2.22
N PHE A 32 19.24 12.56 2.03
CA PHE A 32 18.33 12.84 3.12
C PHE A 32 17.81 11.56 3.78
N THR A 33 17.34 10.61 2.96
CA THR A 33 16.71 9.38 3.45
C THR A 33 17.67 8.49 4.20
N ARG A 34 18.96 8.56 3.86
CA ARG A 34 20.02 7.84 4.55
C ARG A 34 20.36 8.45 5.90
N ILE A 35 20.54 9.77 5.96
CA ILE A 35 21.14 10.44 7.12
C ILE A 35 20.10 10.96 8.10
N ALA A 36 18.94 11.44 7.65
CA ALA A 36 17.93 12.01 8.53
C ALA A 36 17.44 11.01 9.62
N PRO A 37 17.16 9.74 9.30
CA PRO A 37 16.73 8.75 10.31
C PRO A 37 17.83 8.33 11.29
N ALA A 38 19.09 8.66 11.01
CA ALA A 38 20.18 8.42 11.96
C ALA A 38 20.09 9.35 13.18
N VAL A 39 19.50 10.55 13.00
CA VAL A 39 19.27 11.50 14.08
C VAL A 39 17.94 11.16 14.77
N HIS A 40 18.02 10.78 16.05
CA HIS A 40 16.84 10.37 16.81
C HIS A 40 15.79 11.47 16.88
N GLY A 41 14.52 11.11 16.61
CA GLY A 41 13.37 12.02 16.68
C GLY A 41 13.15 12.92 15.46
N VAL A 42 14.16 13.07 14.59
CA VAL A 42 14.10 13.99 13.44
C VAL A 42 13.40 13.37 12.23
N ALA A 43 13.59 12.08 11.97
CA ALA A 43 12.91 11.35 10.91
C ALA A 43 12.85 9.85 11.21
N ASP A 44 11.86 9.15 10.65
CA ASP A 44 11.79 7.68 10.68
C ASP A 44 12.11 7.11 9.32
N SER A 45 12.80 5.97 9.30
CA SER A 45 13.08 5.23 8.05
C SER A 45 11.82 4.88 7.25
N SER A 46 10.66 4.73 7.90
CA SER A 46 9.39 4.40 7.24
C SER A 46 8.70 5.59 6.57
N THR A 47 8.83 6.80 7.11
CA THR A 47 8.12 8.01 6.62
C THR A 47 9.06 9.08 6.05
N VAL A 48 10.38 8.87 6.09
CA VAL A 48 11.40 9.84 5.66
C VAL A 48 11.21 10.33 4.22
N HIS A 49 10.73 9.48 3.31
CA HIS A 49 10.44 9.88 1.93
C HIS A 49 9.24 10.83 1.84
N ASN A 50 8.22 10.64 2.67
CA ASN A 50 7.06 11.54 2.75
C ASN A 50 7.46 12.86 3.42
N LEU A 51 8.33 12.80 4.43
CA LEU A 51 8.93 13.99 5.05
C LEU A 51 9.78 14.77 4.05
N PHE A 52 10.59 14.09 3.23
CA PHE A 52 11.34 14.72 2.15
C PHE A 52 10.40 15.41 1.18
N LYS A 53 9.33 14.75 0.73
CA LYS A 53 8.32 15.35 -0.16
C LYS A 53 7.64 16.59 0.45
N ALA A 54 7.47 16.64 1.77
CA ALA A 54 6.90 17.79 2.46
C ALA A 54 7.90 18.97 2.57
N LEU A 55 9.19 18.67 2.76
CA LEU A 55 10.23 19.67 3.00
C LEU A 55 10.95 20.13 1.72
N ALA A 56 10.99 19.28 0.70
CA ALA A 56 11.64 19.58 -0.56
C ALA A 56 10.79 20.59 -1.35
N ASP A 57 11.49 21.53 -1.96
CA ASP A 57 10.93 22.34 -3.03
C ASP A 57 11.13 21.55 -4.36
N ASP A 58 11.38 22.19 -5.49
CA ASP A 58 11.41 21.50 -6.79
C ASP A 58 12.61 20.54 -6.99
N ASN A 59 13.80 20.87 -6.46
CA ASN A 59 15.05 20.15 -6.75
C ASN A 59 15.76 19.55 -5.50
N GLY A 60 15.23 19.76 -4.29
CA GLY A 60 15.81 19.24 -3.04
C GLY A 60 15.51 20.10 -1.82
N ILE A 61 16.11 19.74 -0.67
CA ILE A 61 15.94 20.48 0.59
C ILE A 61 17.03 21.55 0.72
N SER A 62 16.62 22.80 0.89
CA SER A 62 17.51 23.92 1.23
C SER A 62 17.87 23.94 2.72
N LEU A 63 19.03 24.53 3.05
CA LEU A 63 19.45 24.67 4.44
C LEU A 63 18.45 25.48 5.27
N SER A 64 17.86 26.54 4.70
CA SER A 64 16.84 27.36 5.36
C SER A 64 15.59 26.54 5.69
N SER A 65 15.07 25.76 4.73
CA SER A 65 13.89 24.91 4.98
C SER A 65 14.18 23.85 6.06
N TRP A 66 15.39 23.28 6.06
CA TRP A 66 15.82 22.35 7.10
C TRP A 66 15.94 22.99 8.49
N LEU A 67 16.58 24.16 8.59
CA LEU A 67 16.74 24.86 9.86
C LEU A 67 15.39 25.29 10.45
N THR A 68 14.49 25.81 9.62
CA THR A 68 13.12 26.14 10.05
C THR A 68 12.38 24.91 10.56
N TYR A 69 12.52 23.76 9.89
CA TYR A 69 11.91 22.51 10.35
C TYR A 69 12.45 22.07 11.72
N VAL A 70 13.76 22.11 11.91
CA VAL A 70 14.39 21.74 13.19
C VAL A 70 13.98 22.72 14.30
N ASP A 71 13.94 24.02 14.01
CA ASP A 71 13.52 25.06 14.97
C ASP A 71 12.06 24.86 15.41
N GLU A 72 11.14 24.65 14.45
CA GLU A 72 9.74 24.34 14.77
C GLU A 72 9.58 23.02 15.54
N LEU A 73 10.38 22.00 15.20
CA LEU A 73 10.40 20.75 15.95
C LEU A 73 10.86 20.97 17.39
N LEU A 74 11.91 21.77 17.62
CA LEU A 74 12.39 22.10 18.97
C LEU A 74 11.33 22.88 19.77
N LYS A 75 10.68 23.88 19.18
CA LYS A 75 9.58 24.64 19.80
C LYS A 75 8.44 23.72 20.24
N VAL A 76 8.08 22.73 19.42
CA VAL A 76 7.06 21.72 19.78
C VAL A 76 7.48 20.93 21.03
N HIS A 77 8.73 20.48 21.09
CA HIS A 77 9.23 19.73 22.25
C HIS A 77 9.32 20.59 23.52
N GLU A 78 9.79 21.83 23.39
CA GLU A 78 9.85 22.79 24.50
C GLU A 78 8.45 23.12 25.01
N GLY A 79 7.51 23.40 24.11
CA GLY A 79 6.11 23.63 24.43
C GLY A 79 5.53 22.48 25.27
N ARG A 80 5.69 21.23 24.82
CA ARG A 80 5.21 20.05 25.57
C ARG A 80 5.81 19.96 26.98
N LYS A 81 7.12 20.21 27.14
CA LYS A 81 7.79 20.19 28.45
C LYS A 81 7.25 21.28 29.37
N SER A 82 7.06 22.50 28.87
CA SER A 82 6.48 23.60 29.64
C SER A 82 5.06 23.32 30.11
N TYR A 83 4.24 22.67 29.29
CA TYR A 83 2.88 22.26 29.67
C TYR A 83 2.87 21.19 30.77
N GLN A 84 3.69 20.15 30.63
CA GLN A 84 3.81 19.10 31.65
C GLN A 84 4.26 19.66 33.01
N ALA A 85 5.16 20.66 33.01
CA ALA A 85 5.60 21.33 34.23
C ALA A 85 4.48 22.16 34.90
N ARG A 86 3.49 22.62 34.13
CA ARG A 86 2.42 23.52 34.62
C ARG A 86 1.19 22.79 35.17
N GLU A 87 0.89 21.57 34.69
CA GLU A 87 -0.39 20.87 34.94
C GLU A 87 -0.26 19.63 35.86
N GLY A 88 0.82 19.56 36.64
CA GLY A 88 1.31 18.37 37.36
C GLY A 88 0.47 17.77 38.50
N THR A 89 -0.87 17.72 38.42
CA THR A 89 -1.70 17.10 39.48
C THR A 89 -2.79 16.11 39.04
N LYS A 90 -3.12 15.95 37.75
CA LYS A 90 -4.08 14.91 37.28
C LYS A 90 -3.58 13.93 36.20
N ILE A 91 -2.53 14.29 35.45
CA ILE A 91 -2.04 13.55 34.26
C ILE A 91 -0.63 12.95 34.54
N SER A 92 -0.29 12.67 35.80
CA SER A 92 1.10 12.45 36.24
C SER A 92 1.80 11.19 35.67
N LEU A 93 1.05 10.29 35.02
CA LEU A 93 1.56 9.02 34.46
C LEU A 93 1.49 8.96 32.92
N GLU A 94 1.08 10.06 32.27
CA GLU A 94 0.86 10.11 30.82
C GLU A 94 1.55 11.32 30.19
N GLN A 95 2.06 11.14 28.98
CA GLN A 95 2.79 12.17 28.26
C GLN A 95 1.83 12.95 27.35
N VAL A 96 1.63 14.24 27.63
CA VAL A 96 0.81 15.13 26.78
C VAL A 96 1.46 15.32 25.40
N LEU A 97 0.70 15.05 24.34
CA LEU A 97 1.17 15.08 22.95
C LEU A 97 0.70 16.31 22.18
N CYS A 98 -0.58 16.66 22.33
CA CYS A 98 -1.20 17.76 21.62
C CYS A 98 -2.37 18.34 22.42
N ILE A 99 -2.55 19.66 22.34
CA ILE A 99 -3.67 20.37 22.93
C ILE A 99 -4.46 21.06 21.82
N GLY A 100 -5.72 20.68 21.68
CA GLY A 100 -6.68 21.23 20.74
C GLY A 100 -7.44 22.36 21.41
N SER A 101 -6.76 23.47 21.68
CA SER A 101 -7.39 24.64 22.30
C SER A 101 -6.88 25.92 21.65
N SER A 102 -7.81 26.79 21.24
CA SER A 102 -7.51 28.20 21.10
C SER A 102 -8.72 29.01 21.54
N ARG A 103 -8.50 30.14 22.24
CA ARG A 103 -9.57 31.07 22.64
C ARG A 103 -10.40 31.59 21.45
N LYS A 104 -9.88 31.47 20.22
CA LYS A 104 -10.50 31.92 18.98
C LYS A 104 -11.20 30.79 18.18
N ARG A 105 -10.88 29.52 18.45
CA ARG A 105 -11.39 28.32 17.74
C ARG A 105 -11.45 27.12 18.70
N PRO A 106 -12.50 27.00 19.55
CA PRO A 106 -12.69 25.86 20.43
C PRO A 106 -13.04 24.59 19.64
N VAL A 107 -12.82 23.41 20.23
CA VAL A 107 -13.30 22.14 19.69
C VAL A 107 -14.69 21.88 20.27
N LEU A 108 -15.64 21.47 19.43
CA LEU A 108 -17.00 21.18 19.88
C LEU A 108 -17.17 19.68 20.06
N LYS A 109 -17.61 19.23 21.24
CA LYS A 109 -18.07 17.86 21.47
C LYS A 109 -19.57 17.79 21.28
N TRP A 110 -20.02 16.95 20.36
CA TRP A 110 -21.43 16.76 20.06
C TRP A 110 -22.02 15.64 20.91
N ASP A 111 -22.93 16.01 21.81
CA ASP A 111 -23.72 15.10 22.63
C ASP A 111 -25.21 15.37 22.36
N ASN A 112 -25.99 14.35 21.95
CA ASN A 112 -27.43 14.47 21.67
C ASN A 112 -27.81 15.67 20.78
N ASN A 113 -27.05 15.89 19.69
CA ASN A 113 -27.26 16.98 18.74
C ASN A 113 -27.01 18.40 19.32
N MET A 114 -26.32 18.49 20.47
CA MET A 114 -25.82 19.73 21.06
C MET A 114 -24.28 19.74 21.07
N GLY A 115 -23.68 20.81 20.55
CA GLY A 115 -22.22 21.01 20.55
C GLY A 115 -21.74 21.77 21.79
N TRP A 116 -20.98 21.11 22.64
CA TRP A 116 -20.34 21.70 23.82
C TRP A 116 -18.92 22.17 23.48
N PRO A 117 -18.59 23.46 23.64
CA PRO A 117 -17.23 23.94 23.40
C PRO A 117 -16.28 23.53 24.53
N GLY A 118 -15.10 23.04 24.17
CA GLY A 118 -14.10 22.58 25.13
C GLY A 118 -12.68 22.53 24.59
N ASN A 119 -11.78 22.13 25.48
CA ASN A 119 -10.39 21.83 25.18
C ASN A 119 -10.22 20.33 25.04
N VAL A 120 -9.56 19.90 23.95
CA VAL A 120 -9.16 18.51 23.77
C VAL A 120 -7.69 18.36 24.13
N ILE A 121 -7.36 17.37 24.96
CA ILE A 121 -5.98 17.03 25.31
C ILE A 121 -5.73 15.59 24.91
N LEU A 122 -4.74 15.36 24.04
CA LEU A 122 -4.32 14.02 23.63
C LEU A 122 -3.05 13.64 24.39
N THR A 123 -3.09 12.47 25.04
CA THR A 123 -1.94 11.84 25.68
C THR A 123 -1.48 10.60 24.91
N ASP A 124 -0.42 9.95 25.39
CA ASP A 124 0.06 8.69 24.84
C ASP A 124 -0.88 7.51 25.10
N LYS A 125 -1.92 7.65 25.94
CA LYS A 125 -2.86 6.57 26.29
C LYS A 125 -4.32 6.93 26.08
N ALA A 126 -4.71 8.18 26.31
CA ALA A 126 -6.11 8.59 26.34
C ALA A 126 -6.32 9.95 25.65
N ILE A 127 -7.59 10.27 25.40
CA ILE A 127 -8.04 11.59 24.99
C ILE A 127 -8.96 12.16 26.07
N TYR A 128 -8.65 13.38 26.49
CA TYR A 128 -9.42 14.12 27.50
C TYR A 128 -10.17 15.27 26.83
N PHE A 129 -11.40 15.49 27.28
CA PHE A 129 -12.20 16.65 26.90
C PHE A 129 -12.59 17.44 28.14
N GLU A 130 -12.28 18.73 28.12
CA GLU A 130 -12.63 19.66 29.20
C GLU A 130 -13.60 20.71 28.67
N ALA A 131 -14.84 20.69 29.16
CA ALA A 131 -15.85 21.66 28.75
C ALA A 131 -15.53 23.06 29.30
N VAL A 132 -15.73 24.09 28.48
CA VAL A 132 -15.61 25.50 28.88
C VAL A 132 -17.01 26.00 29.27
N GLY A 133 -17.31 26.02 30.57
CA GLY A 133 -18.58 26.50 31.11
C GLY A 133 -18.56 27.97 31.55
N LEU A 134 -19.74 28.60 31.63
CA LEU A 134 -19.96 29.96 32.15
C LEU A 134 -19.55 30.15 33.63
N MET A 135 -19.31 29.06 34.37
CA MET A 135 -19.08 29.07 35.81
C MET A 135 -17.91 28.16 36.22
N GLY A 136 -16.74 28.35 35.58
CA GLY A 136 -15.49 27.63 35.89
C GLY A 136 -15.29 26.29 35.16
N ARG A 137 -14.09 25.69 35.31
CA ARG A 137 -13.68 24.40 34.72
C ARG A 137 -14.57 23.30 35.30
N LYS A 138 -15.44 22.69 34.48
CA LYS A 138 -16.38 21.64 34.90
C LYS A 138 -16.22 20.40 34.00
N ASP A 139 -16.25 19.24 34.64
CA ASP A 139 -16.25 17.86 34.12
C ASP A 139 -15.25 17.53 32.99
N SER A 140 -14.16 16.87 33.37
CA SER A 140 -13.21 16.27 32.42
C SER A 140 -13.72 14.88 32.01
N ALA A 141 -14.17 14.73 30.77
CA ALA A 141 -14.44 13.42 30.20
C ALA A 141 -13.12 12.80 29.72
N MET A 142 -12.94 11.49 29.92
CA MET A 142 -11.77 10.76 29.47
C MET A 142 -12.21 9.57 28.62
N LEU A 143 -11.53 9.35 27.50
CA LEU A 143 -11.70 8.18 26.66
C LEU A 143 -10.36 7.48 26.48
N ASP A 144 -10.30 6.22 26.88
CA ASP A 144 -9.09 5.39 26.81
C ASP A 144 -8.90 4.86 25.38
N LEU A 145 -7.75 5.18 24.77
CA LEU A 145 -7.39 4.76 23.41
C LEU A 145 -6.61 3.43 23.39
N THR A 146 -6.25 2.91 24.57
CA THR A 146 -5.54 1.64 24.71
C THR A 146 -6.47 0.43 24.57
N ILE A 147 -7.79 0.61 24.52
CA ILE A 147 -8.76 -0.48 24.46
C ILE A 147 -8.73 -1.18 23.07
N PRO A 148 -8.79 -2.54 23.01
CA PRO A 148 -8.93 -3.26 21.76
C PRO A 148 -10.23 -2.90 21.03
N GLY A 149 -10.13 -2.53 19.74
CA GLY A 149 -11.29 -2.09 18.96
C GLY A 149 -11.57 -0.59 19.04
N ALA A 150 -10.65 0.20 19.61
CA ALA A 150 -10.66 1.65 19.43
C ALA A 150 -10.50 1.99 17.94
N GLY A 151 -11.40 2.83 17.42
CA GLY A 151 -11.47 3.24 16.03
C GLY A 151 -11.73 4.73 15.91
N VAL A 152 -11.24 5.33 14.84
CA VAL A 152 -11.44 6.74 14.53
C VAL A 152 -11.84 6.84 13.08
N GLU A 153 -12.93 7.55 12.83
CA GLU A 153 -13.43 7.79 11.49
C GLU A 153 -13.69 9.28 11.27
N LYS A 154 -13.61 9.71 10.02
CA LYS A 154 -13.99 11.07 9.65
C LYS A 154 -15.51 11.13 9.59
N ALA A 155 -16.10 12.04 10.36
CA ALA A 155 -17.53 12.21 10.47
C ALA A 155 -17.98 13.54 9.85
N LYS A 156 -19.26 13.62 9.51
CA LYS A 156 -19.89 14.80 8.92
C LYS A 156 -20.92 15.35 9.90
N VAL A 157 -20.89 16.65 10.13
CA VAL A 157 -21.74 17.32 11.14
C VAL A 157 -22.50 18.48 10.51
N GLY A 158 -23.78 18.31 10.25
CA GLY A 158 -24.63 19.37 9.73
C GLY A 158 -26.08 18.91 9.61
N PRO A 159 -27.06 19.82 9.48
CA PRO A 159 -28.44 19.44 9.24
C PRO A 159 -28.48 18.53 7.99
N LEU A 160 -29.06 17.34 8.16
CA LEU A 160 -29.22 16.31 7.12
C LEU A 160 -27.91 15.69 6.55
N GLY A 161 -26.76 15.78 7.25
CA GLY A 161 -25.53 15.10 6.83
C GLY A 161 -24.93 15.64 5.52
N SER A 162 -25.19 16.91 5.20
CA SER A 162 -24.70 17.55 3.97
C SER A 162 -23.16 17.60 3.88
N LEU A 163 -22.64 17.49 2.66
CA LEU A 163 -21.21 17.51 2.30
C LEU A 163 -20.45 18.81 2.63
N LEU A 164 -21.15 19.85 3.10
CA LEU A 164 -20.55 21.17 3.35
C LEU A 164 -19.83 21.24 4.70
N PHE A 165 -20.06 20.28 5.60
CA PHE A 165 -19.52 20.31 6.97
C PHE A 165 -18.77 19.02 7.30
N ASP A 166 -17.70 18.83 6.53
CA ASP A 166 -16.69 17.80 6.72
C ASP A 166 -15.70 18.24 7.83
N SER A 167 -16.18 18.56 9.03
CA SER A 167 -15.38 19.15 10.11
C SER A 167 -15.20 18.25 11.35
N ALA A 168 -15.80 17.06 11.39
CA ALA A 168 -15.80 16.22 12.59
C ALA A 168 -15.02 14.90 12.50
N ILE A 169 -14.73 14.35 13.67
CA ILE A 169 -14.11 13.06 13.90
C ILE A 169 -15.00 12.29 14.87
N SER A 170 -15.34 11.06 14.54
CA SER A 170 -15.95 10.10 15.46
C SER A 170 -14.89 9.20 16.07
N ILE A 171 -14.90 9.05 17.38
CA ILE A 171 -14.01 8.16 18.13
C ILE A 171 -14.87 7.13 18.84
N SER A 172 -14.66 5.86 18.52
CA SER A 172 -15.36 4.74 19.15
C SER A 172 -14.35 3.88 19.92
N CYS A 173 -14.69 3.50 21.15
CA CYS A 173 -13.83 2.63 21.98
C CYS A 173 -14.59 1.35 22.34
N GLY A 174 -14.60 0.39 21.42
CA GLY A 174 -15.29 -0.89 21.62
C GLY A 174 -16.83 -0.80 21.57
N PRO A 175 -17.52 -1.95 21.65
CA PRO A 175 -18.96 -2.04 21.35
C PRO A 175 -19.89 -1.49 22.45
N GLN A 176 -19.38 -1.22 23.65
CA GLN A 176 -20.19 -0.76 24.79
C GLN A 176 -19.96 0.71 25.17
N SER A 177 -18.98 1.39 24.56
CA SER A 177 -18.66 2.78 24.91
C SER A 177 -19.39 3.77 24.02
N GLU A 178 -19.76 4.91 24.58
CA GLU A 178 -20.33 6.04 23.84
C GLU A 178 -19.34 6.56 22.80
N THR A 179 -19.80 6.75 21.56
CA THR A 179 -18.97 7.28 20.48
C THR A 179 -18.86 8.80 20.63
N TRP A 180 -17.65 9.30 20.77
CA TRP A 180 -17.41 10.75 20.86
C TRP A 180 -17.38 11.35 19.47
N LEU A 181 -18.14 12.42 19.27
CA LEU A 181 -18.12 13.19 18.03
C LEU A 181 -17.49 14.56 18.30
N LEU A 182 -16.29 14.78 17.80
CA LEU A 182 -15.51 16.00 18.00
C LEU A 182 -15.43 16.78 16.69
N GLU A 183 -15.93 18.01 16.69
CA GLU A 183 -15.86 18.92 15.56
C GLU A 183 -14.73 19.94 15.71
N PHE A 184 -13.90 19.99 14.67
CA PHE A 184 -12.79 20.92 14.53
C PHE A 184 -13.16 21.96 13.48
N VAL A 185 -13.59 23.14 13.94
CA VAL A 185 -13.98 24.23 13.05
C VAL A 185 -12.75 24.82 12.35
N ASP A 186 -12.64 24.57 11.05
CA ASP A 186 -11.55 25.02 10.17
C ASP A 186 -12.01 26.13 9.22
N LEU A 187 -12.00 27.37 9.70
CA LEU A 187 -12.27 28.54 8.84
C LEU A 187 -11.05 28.95 7.99
N GLY A 188 -9.90 28.28 8.15
CA GLY A 188 -8.61 28.73 7.60
C GLY A 188 -7.87 27.73 6.70
N GLY A 189 -8.48 26.61 6.31
CA GLY A 189 -7.83 25.61 5.44
C GLY A 189 -6.61 24.90 6.05
N GLU A 190 -6.48 24.90 7.38
CA GLU A 190 -5.33 24.33 8.10
C GLU A 190 -5.42 22.80 8.32
N MET A 191 -6.42 22.14 7.70
CA MET A 191 -6.66 20.69 7.77
C MET A 191 -6.61 20.16 9.22
N ARG A 192 -7.07 20.94 10.21
CA ARG A 192 -6.96 20.61 11.64
C ARG A 192 -7.68 19.30 11.93
N ARG A 193 -8.87 19.09 11.38
CA ARG A 193 -9.57 17.79 11.51
C ARG A 193 -8.69 16.64 11.03
N ASP A 194 -8.07 16.76 9.86
CA ASP A 194 -7.27 15.69 9.28
C ASP A 194 -5.97 15.44 10.05
N VAL A 195 -5.37 16.50 10.62
CA VAL A 195 -4.21 16.41 11.51
C VAL A 195 -4.58 15.73 12.84
N TRP A 196 -5.69 16.13 13.46
CA TRP A 196 -6.19 15.51 14.70
C TRP A 196 -6.57 14.04 14.49
N HIS A 197 -7.20 13.74 13.35
CA HIS A 197 -7.47 12.36 12.94
C HIS A 197 -6.16 11.57 12.87
N ALA A 198 -5.12 12.11 12.23
CA ALA A 198 -3.82 11.43 12.15
C ALA A 198 -3.16 11.24 13.52
N PHE A 199 -3.26 12.19 14.44
CA PHE A 199 -2.72 12.04 15.80
C PHE A 199 -3.40 10.90 16.57
N ILE A 200 -4.74 10.86 16.58
CA ILE A 200 -5.47 9.84 17.33
C ILE A 200 -5.27 8.46 16.68
N CYS A 201 -5.29 8.38 15.34
CA CYS A 201 -4.96 7.16 14.62
C CYS A 201 -3.57 6.63 14.96
N GLU A 202 -2.58 7.51 15.16
CA GLU A 202 -1.23 7.09 15.53
C GLU A 202 -1.17 6.46 16.92
N VAL A 203 -1.83 7.07 17.91
CA VAL A 203 -1.85 6.55 19.28
C VAL A 203 -2.54 5.18 19.31
N ILE A 204 -3.67 5.04 18.62
CA ILE A 204 -4.37 3.74 18.50
C ILE A 204 -3.49 2.72 17.77
N ALA A 205 -2.84 3.12 16.67
CA ALA A 205 -1.98 2.25 15.89
C ALA A 205 -0.73 1.79 16.66
N LEU A 206 -0.17 2.66 17.49
CA LEU A 206 0.93 2.37 18.42
C LEU A 206 0.52 1.28 19.42
N HIS A 207 -0.62 1.45 20.11
CA HIS A 207 -1.05 0.45 21.10
C HIS A 207 -1.42 -0.88 20.45
N LYS A 208 -1.99 -0.86 19.24
CA LYS A 208 -2.18 -2.07 18.44
C LYS A 208 -0.85 -2.73 18.08
N PHE A 209 0.17 -1.94 17.69
CA PHE A 209 1.51 -2.44 17.40
C PHE A 209 2.17 -3.08 18.63
N ILE A 210 2.11 -2.43 19.80
CA ILE A 210 2.67 -2.97 21.04
C ILE A 210 2.00 -4.28 21.42
N ARG A 211 0.67 -4.41 21.25
CA ARG A 211 -0.04 -5.67 21.53
C ARG A 211 0.30 -6.79 20.56
N GLU A 212 0.45 -6.49 19.27
CA GLU A 212 0.68 -7.52 18.23
C GLU A 212 2.14 -7.95 18.10
N TYR A 213 3.08 -7.04 18.37
CA TYR A 213 4.52 -7.23 18.13
C TYR A 213 5.37 -7.04 19.40
N GLY A 214 4.81 -6.55 20.51
CA GLY A 214 5.55 -6.45 21.77
C GLY A 214 5.56 -7.77 22.56
N PRO A 215 6.53 -7.94 23.48
CA PRO A 215 6.48 -9.00 24.50
C PRO A 215 5.36 -8.74 25.52
N GLU A 216 4.92 -9.77 26.26
CA GLU A 216 3.97 -9.55 27.36
C GLU A 216 4.62 -8.76 28.48
N ASP A 217 3.86 -7.86 29.10
CA ASP A 217 4.38 -6.99 30.17
C ASP A 217 4.96 -7.78 31.37
N ASN A 218 4.58 -9.06 31.54
CA ASN A 218 5.04 -9.95 32.63
C ASN A 218 6.11 -10.99 32.20
N ASP A 219 6.61 -10.95 30.96
CA ASP A 219 7.57 -11.94 30.47
C ASP A 219 8.96 -11.76 31.11
N GLN A 220 9.43 -12.76 31.89
CA GLN A 220 10.76 -12.76 32.50
C GLN A 220 11.90 -12.63 31.46
N SER A 221 11.66 -13.10 30.24
CA SER A 221 12.62 -13.04 29.14
C SER A 221 13.02 -11.63 28.70
N ILE A 222 12.25 -10.59 29.07
CA ILE A 222 12.57 -9.19 28.79
C ILE A 222 13.85 -8.77 29.52
N SER A 223 14.12 -9.35 30.70
CA SER A 223 15.32 -9.06 31.48
C SER A 223 16.61 -9.65 30.85
N HIS A 224 16.48 -10.69 30.04
CA HIS A 224 17.62 -11.37 29.40
C HIS A 224 18.18 -10.61 28.19
N VAL A 225 17.39 -9.72 27.58
CA VAL A 225 17.78 -8.95 26.39
C VAL A 225 18.11 -7.51 26.78
N TYR A 226 19.32 -7.07 26.46
CA TYR A 226 19.80 -5.74 26.80
C TYR A 226 18.94 -4.65 26.16
N GLY A 227 18.32 -3.83 27.01
CA GLY A 227 17.47 -2.72 26.57
C GLY A 227 16.11 -3.11 26.01
N ALA A 228 15.67 -4.36 26.17
CA ALA A 228 14.31 -4.79 25.82
C ALA A 228 13.25 -4.21 26.78
N HIS A 229 13.60 -4.02 28.06
CA HIS A 229 12.73 -3.35 29.04
C HIS A 229 12.36 -1.90 28.64
N LYS A 230 13.24 -1.22 27.88
CA LYS A 230 12.97 0.11 27.29
C LYS A 230 12.28 0.05 25.92
N GLY A 231 11.97 -1.15 25.41
CA GLY A 231 11.40 -1.31 24.07
C GLY A 231 10.02 -0.65 23.94
N LYS A 232 9.16 -0.80 24.97
CA LYS A 232 7.84 -0.16 25.03
C LYS A 232 7.95 1.37 25.02
N GLU A 233 8.84 1.91 25.86
CA GLU A 233 9.12 3.35 25.93
C GLU A 233 9.68 3.89 24.61
N ARG A 234 10.57 3.15 23.93
CA ARG A 234 11.10 3.52 22.61
C ARG A 234 10.01 3.56 21.54
N ALA A 235 9.09 2.59 21.54
CA ALA A 235 7.97 2.56 20.60
C ALA A 235 7.04 3.76 20.84
N ILE A 236 6.70 4.05 22.10
CA ILE A 236 5.92 5.23 22.49
C ILE A 236 6.64 6.50 22.01
N MET A 237 7.91 6.68 22.36
CA MET A 237 8.71 7.83 21.94
C MET A 237 8.75 8.00 20.40
N SER A 238 8.79 6.90 19.65
CA SER A 238 8.73 6.92 18.18
C SER A 238 7.43 7.57 17.66
N ALA A 239 6.29 7.18 18.23
CA ALA A 239 4.98 7.79 17.91
C ALA A 239 4.88 9.24 18.39
N ILE A 240 5.41 9.56 19.56
CA ILE A 240 5.44 10.93 20.08
C ILE A 240 6.23 11.86 19.15
N ASN A 241 7.35 11.35 18.62
CA ASN A 241 8.16 12.04 17.63
C ASN A 241 7.46 12.13 16.27
N SER A 242 6.68 11.12 15.84
CA SER A 242 5.91 11.20 14.58
C SER A 242 4.83 12.29 14.64
N ILE A 243 4.14 12.40 15.77
CA ILE A 243 3.18 13.47 16.04
C ILE A 243 3.89 14.84 16.11
N ALA A 244 5.06 14.92 16.76
CA ALA A 244 5.83 16.18 16.84
C ALA A 244 6.25 16.70 15.46
N ARG A 245 6.67 15.80 14.57
CA ARG A 245 7.05 16.16 13.19
C ARG A 245 5.86 16.64 12.37
N LEU A 246 4.71 16.00 12.52
CA LEU A 246 3.49 16.45 11.85
C LEU A 246 3.04 17.82 12.39
N GLN A 247 3.17 18.08 13.69
CA GLN A 247 2.93 19.42 14.28
C GLN A 247 3.89 20.48 13.73
N ALA A 248 5.20 20.17 13.65
CA ALA A 248 6.19 21.08 13.07
C ALA A 248 5.85 21.42 11.61
N LEU A 249 5.47 20.43 10.79
CA LEU A 249 5.04 20.65 9.41
C LEU A 249 3.74 21.46 9.31
N GLN A 250 2.82 21.29 10.26
CA GLN A 250 1.60 22.10 10.36
C GLN A 250 1.93 23.57 10.62
N PHE A 251 2.86 23.87 11.54
CA PHE A 251 3.31 25.24 11.80
C PHE A 251 4.05 25.86 10.62
N MET A 252 4.81 25.05 9.88
CA MET A 252 5.45 25.47 8.62
C MET A 252 4.49 25.61 7.44
N ARG A 253 3.21 25.21 7.59
CA ARG A 253 2.21 25.15 6.51
C ARG A 253 2.64 24.32 5.29
N ARG A 254 3.46 23.28 5.52
CA ARG A 254 3.95 22.34 4.50
C ARG A 254 3.34 20.94 4.71
N LEU A 255 2.01 20.88 4.78
CA LEU A 255 1.29 19.62 4.98
C LEU A 255 1.12 18.88 3.64
N LEU A 256 1.19 17.55 3.66
CA LEU A 256 0.79 16.72 2.53
C LEU A 256 -0.75 16.62 2.45
N ASP A 257 -1.29 16.30 1.26
CA ASP A 257 -2.72 16.06 1.04
C ASP A 257 -3.34 15.04 2.01
N ASN A 258 -2.54 14.06 2.44
CA ASN A 258 -2.93 13.08 3.46
C ASN A 258 -1.94 13.08 4.64
N PRO A 259 -2.31 13.67 5.79
CA PRO A 259 -1.48 13.72 6.99
C PRO A 259 -1.09 12.34 7.54
N LEU A 260 -1.89 11.29 7.28
CA LEU A 260 -1.62 9.92 7.74
C LEU A 260 -0.30 9.37 7.18
N LYS A 261 0.15 9.85 6.01
CA LYS A 261 1.40 9.39 5.38
C LYS A 261 2.66 9.84 6.12
N LEU A 262 2.56 10.86 6.97
CA LEU A 262 3.70 11.40 7.73
C LEU A 262 3.91 10.69 9.07
N VAL A 263 2.95 9.88 9.48
CA VAL A 263 2.83 9.33 10.82
C VAL A 263 3.08 7.81 10.75
N GLN A 264 3.93 7.27 11.64
CA GLN A 264 4.62 6.01 11.39
C GLN A 264 3.71 4.78 11.44
N PHE A 265 3.03 4.55 12.57
CA PHE A 265 2.27 3.32 12.78
C PHE A 265 0.98 3.30 11.97
N SER A 266 0.29 4.44 11.88
CA SER A 266 -0.91 4.61 11.06
C SER A 266 -0.63 4.43 9.56
N TYR A 267 0.45 5.02 9.03
CA TYR A 267 0.88 4.78 7.65
C TYR A 267 1.11 3.29 7.38
N LEU A 268 1.84 2.60 8.27
CA LEU A 268 2.16 1.19 8.12
C LEU A 268 0.94 0.27 8.17
N GLN A 269 -0.14 0.65 8.86
CA GLN A 269 -1.39 -0.12 8.81
C GLN A 269 -2.11 0.00 7.47
N SER A 270 -2.03 1.18 6.83
CA SER A 270 -2.67 1.44 5.54
C SER A 270 -1.85 0.98 4.33
N SER A 271 -0.53 0.82 4.49
CA SER A 271 0.38 0.54 3.39
C SER A 271 0.49 -0.95 3.07
N PRO A 272 0.51 -1.36 1.78
CA PRO A 272 0.81 -2.74 1.42
C PRO A 272 2.23 -3.09 1.87
N TYR A 273 2.43 -4.30 2.40
CA TYR A 273 3.68 -4.76 3.04
C TYR A 273 4.10 -3.98 4.32
N GLY A 274 3.22 -3.15 4.89
CA GLY A 274 3.52 -2.44 6.14
C GLY A 274 3.80 -3.36 7.33
N SER A 275 3.22 -4.57 7.35
CA SER A 275 3.49 -5.59 8.37
C SER A 275 4.96 -6.00 8.45
N VAL A 276 5.66 -6.11 7.32
CA VAL A 276 7.10 -6.43 7.28
C VAL A 276 7.93 -5.32 7.92
N VAL A 277 7.54 -4.05 7.73
CA VAL A 277 8.18 -2.92 8.39
C VAL A 277 7.92 -2.95 9.90
N CYS A 278 6.70 -3.28 10.33
CA CYS A 278 6.38 -3.46 11.74
C CYS A 278 7.24 -4.54 12.39
N GLN A 279 7.45 -5.68 11.72
CA GLN A 279 8.34 -6.75 12.19
C GLN A 279 9.78 -6.27 12.39
N ALA A 280 10.32 -5.55 11.40
CA ALA A 280 11.67 -4.98 11.49
C ALA A 280 11.77 -3.91 12.58
N LEU A 281 10.74 -3.07 12.77
CA LEU A 281 10.66 -2.09 13.86
C LEU A 281 10.60 -2.76 15.23
N ALA A 282 9.88 -3.89 15.34
CA ALA A 282 9.78 -4.60 16.60
C ALA A 282 11.14 -5.19 17.03
N LEU A 283 11.87 -5.80 16.09
CA LEU A 283 13.26 -6.20 16.34
C LEU A 283 14.16 -5.02 16.68
N LYS A 284 13.93 -3.84 16.10
CA LYS A 284 14.69 -2.63 16.46
C LYS A 284 14.39 -2.15 17.89
N PHE A 285 13.13 -2.20 18.32
CA PHE A 285 12.72 -1.70 19.65
C PHE A 285 13.11 -2.65 20.77
N TRP A 286 12.78 -3.94 20.62
CA TRP A 286 12.96 -4.97 21.65
C TRP A 286 14.20 -5.84 21.46
N GLY A 287 14.78 -5.89 20.25
CA GLY A 287 16.02 -6.62 20.00
C GLY A 287 17.25 -5.93 20.59
N GLY A 288 18.17 -6.74 21.09
CA GLY A 288 19.39 -6.32 21.75
C GLY A 288 20.28 -7.51 22.09
N GLN A 289 21.49 -7.22 22.56
CA GLN A 289 22.43 -8.26 22.96
C GLN A 289 21.91 -9.05 24.17
N LEU A 290 22.14 -10.37 24.22
CA LEU A 290 21.87 -11.16 25.42
C LEU A 290 22.78 -10.72 26.57
N VAL A 291 22.20 -10.42 27.73
CA VAL A 291 22.92 -9.97 28.93
C VAL A 291 23.52 -11.16 29.70
N THR A 292 22.94 -12.35 29.57
CA THR A 292 23.46 -13.55 30.22
C THR A 292 24.23 -14.40 29.21
N ARG A 293 25.55 -14.55 29.40
CA ARG A 293 26.26 -15.73 28.92
C ARG A 293 25.47 -16.95 29.43
N TYR A 294 25.13 -17.87 28.53
CA TYR A 294 24.57 -19.16 28.90
C TYR A 294 25.51 -19.82 29.92
N THR A 295 25.15 -19.80 31.21
CA THR A 295 25.69 -20.77 32.16
C THR A 295 24.89 -22.03 31.93
N GLU A 296 25.44 -22.90 31.10
CA GLU A 296 24.93 -24.24 30.84
C GLU A 296 24.94 -25.02 32.16
N ALA A 297 23.78 -25.15 32.78
CA ALA A 297 23.56 -26.06 33.89
C ALA A 297 22.14 -26.62 33.79
N GLY A 298 22.03 -27.79 33.15
CA GLY A 298 20.93 -28.73 33.35
C GLY A 298 19.84 -28.81 32.28
N ALA A 299 20.16 -29.41 31.11
CA ALA A 299 19.25 -30.29 30.37
C ALA A 299 20.09 -31.13 29.37
N PRO A 300 19.77 -32.42 29.16
CA PRO A 300 20.69 -33.37 28.54
C PRO A 300 20.81 -33.15 27.03
N SER A 301 22.03 -33.37 26.55
CA SER A 301 22.47 -33.37 25.16
C SER A 301 21.82 -34.50 24.36
N ASP A 302 21.17 -34.15 23.24
CA ASP A 302 21.09 -35.04 22.09
C ASP A 302 22.00 -34.49 21.00
N GLN A 303 22.97 -35.33 20.66
CA GLN A 303 24.15 -35.06 19.86
C GLN A 303 23.90 -35.61 18.46
N GLU A 304 23.78 -34.75 17.45
CA GLU A 304 24.04 -35.13 16.06
C GLU A 304 25.04 -34.12 15.45
N SER A 305 26.24 -34.67 15.24
CA SER A 305 27.47 -34.14 14.65
C SER A 305 27.30 -33.59 13.23
N LEU A 306 28.01 -32.54 12.78
CA LEU A 306 29.42 -32.52 12.31
C LEU A 306 29.71 -31.12 11.66
N PRO A 307 30.97 -30.77 11.31
CA PRO A 307 32.15 -30.51 12.13
C PRO A 307 32.49 -29.00 12.19
N SER A 308 33.06 -28.59 13.33
CA SER A 308 33.80 -27.35 13.48
C SER A 308 35.24 -27.55 13.01
N ASP A 309 35.70 -26.74 12.06
CA ASP A 309 37.11 -26.45 11.90
C ASP A 309 37.33 -24.93 11.94
N GLU A 310 38.40 -24.59 12.62
CA GLU A 310 38.80 -23.31 13.17
C GLU A 310 39.00 -22.21 12.11
N ILE A 311 38.62 -20.98 12.46
CA ILE A 311 39.56 -19.87 12.69
C ILE A 311 38.86 -18.89 13.63
N SER A 312 39.30 -18.92 14.88
CA SER A 312 39.12 -17.84 15.83
C SER A 312 40.08 -16.72 15.44
N GLU A 313 39.60 -15.74 14.68
CA GLU A 313 40.28 -14.46 14.52
C GLU A 313 39.41 -13.35 15.11
N ASN A 314 39.70 -13.08 16.38
CA ASN A 314 39.79 -11.75 16.97
C ASN A 314 39.27 -10.59 16.10
N THR A 315 38.00 -10.22 16.25
CA THR A 315 37.54 -8.85 15.98
C THR A 315 36.45 -8.50 17.00
N GLY A 316 36.86 -7.88 18.10
CA GLY A 316 35.93 -7.17 18.97
C GLY A 316 35.37 -5.98 18.19
N HIS A 317 34.20 -6.13 17.58
CA HIS A 317 33.24 -5.08 17.21
C HIS A 317 32.12 -5.70 16.35
N ILE A 318 31.19 -6.43 16.97
CA ILE A 318 29.95 -6.84 16.30
C ILE A 318 28.79 -6.45 17.21
N TYR A 319 28.21 -5.27 16.95
CA TYR A 319 26.89 -4.91 17.45
C TYR A 319 25.84 -5.69 16.66
N ASP A 320 25.82 -7.01 16.81
CA ASP A 320 24.75 -7.83 16.24
C ASP A 320 23.50 -7.62 17.09
N ILE A 321 22.42 -7.20 16.43
CA ILE A 321 21.08 -7.23 17.02
C ILE A 321 20.72 -8.71 17.09
N ASP A 322 21.01 -9.35 18.22
CA ASP A 322 20.58 -10.72 18.44
C ASP A 322 19.04 -10.73 18.62
N GLY A 323 18.35 -10.91 17.49
CA GLY A 323 16.90 -11.03 17.42
C GLY A 323 16.40 -12.43 17.75
N SER A 324 17.27 -13.38 18.13
CA SER A 324 16.92 -14.79 18.31
C SER A 324 15.85 -15.02 19.38
N ILE A 325 15.95 -14.34 20.54
CA ILE A 325 14.93 -14.40 21.59
C ILE A 325 13.59 -13.85 21.07
N TYR A 326 13.64 -12.70 20.39
CA TYR A 326 12.44 -12.06 19.86
C TYR A 326 11.72 -12.98 18.85
N LEU A 327 12.46 -13.55 17.89
CA LEU A 327 11.91 -14.43 16.86
C LEU A 327 11.38 -15.75 17.43
N ARG A 328 11.96 -16.27 18.53
CA ARG A 328 11.55 -17.54 19.13
C ARG A 328 10.39 -17.42 20.10
N LYS A 329 10.35 -16.35 20.93
CA LYS A 329 9.38 -16.22 22.04
C LYS A 329 8.35 -15.10 21.86
N TRP A 330 8.68 -14.03 21.15
CA TRP A 330 7.83 -12.83 21.06
C TRP A 330 7.15 -12.65 19.68
N MET A 331 7.40 -13.57 18.76
CA MET A 331 6.81 -13.61 17.43
C MET A 331 5.34 -14.09 17.46
N ARG A 332 4.40 -13.17 17.73
CA ARG A 332 2.98 -13.51 17.96
C ARG A 332 2.04 -13.12 16.81
N SER A 333 2.36 -12.07 16.07
CA SER A 333 1.51 -11.57 14.99
C SER A 333 1.28 -12.62 13.88
N PRO A 334 0.05 -12.78 13.34
CA PRO A 334 -0.20 -13.68 12.21
C PRO A 334 0.53 -13.23 10.93
N SER A 335 0.99 -11.99 10.88
CA SER A 335 1.75 -11.44 9.75
C SER A 335 3.07 -12.18 9.48
N TRP A 336 3.65 -12.86 10.48
CA TRP A 336 4.91 -13.58 10.33
C TRP A 336 4.82 -14.77 9.38
N VAL A 337 3.63 -15.38 9.26
CA VAL A 337 3.35 -16.54 8.39
C VAL A 337 3.08 -16.12 6.95
N SER A 338 2.91 -14.81 6.69
CA SER A 338 2.64 -14.31 5.34
C SER A 338 3.79 -14.61 4.36
N SER A 339 3.46 -14.90 3.11
CA SER A 339 4.45 -15.14 2.06
C SER A 339 5.37 -13.92 1.83
N SER A 340 4.87 -12.71 2.05
CA SER A 340 5.63 -11.45 2.02
C SER A 340 6.67 -11.35 3.14
N SER A 341 6.31 -11.76 4.36
CA SER A 341 7.24 -11.87 5.49
C SER A 341 8.34 -12.91 5.21
N ALA A 342 7.96 -14.13 4.78
CA ALA A 342 8.92 -15.20 4.54
C ALA A 342 9.93 -14.85 3.42
N THR A 343 9.48 -14.19 2.36
CA THR A 343 10.36 -13.73 1.27
C THR A 343 11.29 -12.60 1.71
N PHE A 344 10.82 -11.68 2.55
CA PHE A 344 11.67 -10.64 3.14
C PHE A 344 12.76 -11.27 4.00
N TRP A 345 12.41 -12.10 4.98
CA TRP A 345 13.36 -12.65 5.95
C TRP A 345 14.39 -13.59 5.33
N ARG A 346 14.05 -14.33 4.25
CA ARG A 346 15.04 -15.09 3.47
C ARG A 346 16.09 -14.20 2.79
N ASN A 347 15.67 -13.01 2.35
CA ASN A 347 16.51 -12.08 1.60
C ASN A 347 17.15 -10.99 2.48
N ALA A 348 16.80 -10.95 3.77
CA ALA A 348 17.19 -9.90 4.70
C ALA A 348 18.59 -10.07 5.29
N SER A 349 19.31 -11.17 4.99
CA SER A 349 20.65 -11.42 5.53
C SER A 349 21.59 -10.25 5.24
N ILE A 350 22.25 -9.77 6.29
CA ILE A 350 23.20 -8.67 6.24
C ILE A 350 24.47 -9.22 5.58
N LYS A 351 24.80 -8.74 4.38
CA LYS A 351 26.09 -9.04 3.75
C LYS A 351 27.04 -7.89 4.08
N GLN A 352 28.09 -8.18 4.86
CA GLN A 352 29.27 -7.33 5.11
C GLN A 352 29.00 -5.82 5.23
N GLY A 353 28.28 -5.40 6.28
CA GLY A 353 28.09 -3.98 6.62
C GLY A 353 28.61 -3.65 8.02
N LEU A 354 29.35 -2.55 8.18
CA LEU A 354 29.81 -2.05 9.47
C LEU A 354 28.64 -1.35 10.19
N VAL A 355 28.08 -1.96 11.23
CA VAL A 355 26.98 -1.37 12.02
C VAL A 355 27.53 -0.26 12.93
N LEU A 356 27.36 1.01 12.55
CA LEU A 356 27.75 2.15 13.40
C LEU A 356 26.74 2.41 14.53
N SER A 357 25.45 2.18 14.26
CA SER A 357 24.38 2.31 15.27
C SER A 357 23.15 1.49 14.87
N LYS A 358 22.20 1.28 15.80
CA LYS A 358 20.90 0.64 15.50
C LYS A 358 20.13 1.31 14.33
N ASN A 359 20.46 2.55 13.99
CA ASN A 359 19.80 3.34 12.95
C ASN A 359 20.64 3.52 11.67
N LEU A 360 21.94 3.18 11.69
CA LEU A 360 22.84 3.45 10.58
C LEU A 360 23.88 2.33 10.43
N VAL A 361 23.89 1.69 9.26
CA VAL A 361 24.85 0.67 8.86
C VAL A 361 25.71 1.25 7.72
N VAL A 362 27.03 1.16 7.80
CA VAL A 362 27.91 1.60 6.71
C VAL A 362 28.09 0.43 5.75
N ALA A 363 28.06 0.71 4.44
CA ALA A 363 28.13 -0.25 3.32
C ALA A 363 26.86 -1.09 3.02
N ASP A 364 25.89 -1.19 3.94
CA ASP A 364 24.59 -1.83 3.67
C ASP A 364 23.43 -1.05 4.32
N ALA A 365 22.18 -1.31 3.92
CA ALA A 365 20.98 -0.72 4.49
C ALA A 365 20.53 -1.45 5.77
N SER A 366 19.96 -0.73 6.73
CA SER A 366 19.39 -1.35 7.94
C SER A 366 18.18 -2.24 7.60
N LEU A 367 17.86 -3.24 8.43
CA LEU A 367 16.68 -4.10 8.21
C LEU A 367 15.38 -3.30 8.04
N VAL A 368 15.21 -2.24 8.83
CA VAL A 368 14.04 -1.35 8.76
C VAL A 368 14.02 -0.55 7.46
N GLU A 369 15.18 -0.10 6.98
CA GLU A 369 15.31 0.63 5.71
C GLU A 369 15.06 -0.27 4.50
N LYS A 370 15.57 -1.52 4.51
CA LYS A 370 15.25 -2.53 3.49
C LYS A 370 13.74 -2.81 3.46
N ALA A 371 13.11 -3.00 4.62
CA ALA A 371 11.66 -3.21 4.71
C ALA A 371 10.88 -1.98 4.20
N ALA A 372 11.27 -0.77 4.61
CA ALA A 372 10.61 0.48 4.23
C ALA A 372 10.69 0.76 2.73
N THR A 373 11.85 0.50 2.10
CA THR A 373 12.01 0.68 0.64
C THR A 373 11.17 -0.31 -0.16
N ILE A 374 11.05 -1.57 0.28
CA ILE A 374 10.15 -2.56 -0.35
C ILE A 374 8.69 -2.13 -0.20
N CYS A 375 8.28 -1.76 1.02
CA CYS A 375 6.94 -1.28 1.34
C CYS A 375 6.56 -0.08 0.44
N ARG A 376 7.44 0.91 0.31
CA ARG A 376 7.24 2.07 -0.58
C ARG A 376 7.10 1.67 -2.06
N LYS A 377 7.99 0.84 -2.59
CA LYS A 377 7.94 0.41 -4.00
C LYS A 377 6.62 -0.29 -4.33
N LYS A 378 6.14 -1.13 -3.42
CA LYS A 378 4.85 -1.81 -3.55
C LYS A 378 3.67 -0.84 -3.37
N GLY A 379 3.75 0.09 -2.42
CA GLY A 379 2.78 1.17 -2.24
C GLY A 379 2.59 2.02 -3.49
N GLN A 380 3.68 2.47 -4.12
CA GLN A 380 3.64 3.24 -5.36
C GLN A 380 3.01 2.46 -6.53
N MET A 381 3.22 1.14 -6.59
CA MET A 381 2.58 0.30 -7.59
C MET A 381 1.07 0.26 -7.37
N VAL A 382 0.61 0.11 -6.13
CA VAL A 382 -0.81 0.13 -5.77
C VAL A 382 -1.46 1.49 -6.03
N GLU A 383 -0.79 2.59 -5.66
CA GLU A 383 -1.29 3.94 -5.93
C GLU A 383 -1.40 4.23 -7.43
N LYS A 384 -0.43 3.81 -8.24
CA LYS A 384 -0.51 3.95 -9.71
C LYS A 384 -1.65 3.12 -10.29
N THR A 385 -1.86 1.90 -9.80
CA THR A 385 -3.01 1.08 -10.24
C THR A 385 -4.33 1.71 -9.83
N GLN A 386 -4.43 2.23 -8.60
CA GLN A 386 -5.64 2.88 -8.12
C GLN A 386 -5.94 4.15 -8.91
N ALA A 387 -4.94 5.00 -9.16
CA ALA A 387 -5.08 6.19 -9.98
C ALA A 387 -5.53 5.87 -11.42
N THR A 388 -5.08 4.73 -11.96
CA THR A 388 -5.53 4.25 -13.28
C THR A 388 -6.99 3.78 -13.24
N ILE A 389 -7.39 3.09 -12.16
CA ILE A 389 -8.78 2.67 -11.93
C ILE A 389 -9.68 3.90 -11.76
N ASP A 390 -9.29 4.86 -10.93
CA ASP A 390 -10.06 6.09 -10.67
C ASP A 390 -10.17 6.94 -11.94
N ALA A 391 -9.09 7.04 -12.74
CA ALA A 391 -9.13 7.70 -14.04
C ALA A 391 -10.04 6.98 -15.05
N ALA A 392 -10.15 5.64 -14.96
CA ALA A 392 -11.09 4.86 -15.77
C ALA A 392 -12.54 5.03 -15.26
N MET A 393 -12.75 5.18 -13.95
CA MET A 393 -14.07 5.42 -13.35
C MET A 393 -14.61 6.82 -13.64
N LEU A 394 -13.77 7.86 -13.59
CA LEU A 394 -14.16 9.26 -13.79
C LEU A 394 -14.53 9.63 -15.24
N LYS A 395 -14.18 8.79 -16.23
CA LYS A 395 -14.43 9.08 -17.65
C LYS A 395 -15.75 8.57 -18.25
N GLY A 396 -16.66 8.08 -17.42
CA GLY A 396 -18.09 8.13 -17.70
C GLY A 396 -18.67 7.05 -18.64
N ILE A 397 -19.94 6.77 -18.36
CA ILE A 397 -20.88 5.77 -18.89
C ILE A 397 -20.83 5.48 -20.41
N PRO A 398 -20.56 6.42 -21.35
CA PRO A 398 -20.47 6.04 -22.77
C PRO A 398 -19.22 5.21 -23.11
N ASN A 399 -18.07 5.43 -22.45
CA ASN A 399 -16.82 4.76 -22.82
C ASN A 399 -16.73 3.31 -22.31
N ASN A 400 -17.44 3.00 -21.22
CA ASN A 400 -17.48 1.66 -20.61
C ASN A 400 -18.27 0.66 -21.47
N ILE A 401 -19.29 1.14 -22.20
CA ILE A 401 -20.06 0.33 -23.17
C ILE A 401 -19.21 -0.02 -24.38
N ASP A 402 -18.35 0.90 -24.84
CA ASP A 402 -17.49 0.65 -25.98
C ASP A 402 -16.30 -0.25 -25.62
N LEU A 403 -15.75 -0.12 -24.40
CA LEU A 403 -14.82 -1.12 -23.85
C LEU A 403 -15.48 -2.51 -23.79
N PHE A 404 -16.72 -2.59 -23.31
CA PHE A 404 -17.46 -3.84 -23.25
C PHE A 404 -17.70 -4.43 -24.64
N LYS A 405 -18.08 -3.61 -25.64
CA LYS A 405 -18.22 -4.05 -27.04
C LYS A 405 -16.91 -4.53 -27.62
N GLU A 406 -15.81 -3.81 -27.41
CA GLU A 406 -14.49 -4.17 -27.93
C GLU A 406 -14.02 -5.51 -27.35
N VAL A 407 -14.33 -5.78 -26.07
CA VAL A 407 -13.89 -7.03 -25.45
C VAL A 407 -14.86 -8.19 -25.64
N ILE A 408 -16.15 -7.93 -25.89
CA ILE A 408 -17.10 -8.96 -26.40
C ILE A 408 -16.92 -9.21 -27.90
N PHE A 409 -16.25 -8.31 -28.62
CA PHE A 409 -16.00 -8.45 -30.05
C PHE A 409 -15.47 -9.84 -30.46
N PRO A 410 -14.48 -10.45 -29.79
CA PRO A 410 -14.01 -11.80 -30.13
C PRO A 410 -15.11 -12.86 -29.97
N LEU A 411 -15.96 -12.72 -28.95
CA LEU A 411 -17.08 -13.61 -28.68
C LEU A 411 -18.17 -13.45 -29.75
N THR A 412 -18.49 -12.21 -30.15
CA THR A 412 -19.46 -11.95 -31.23
C THR A 412 -18.95 -12.45 -32.57
N MET A 413 -17.64 -12.39 -32.82
CA MET A 413 -17.03 -12.96 -34.00
C MET A 413 -17.11 -14.50 -34.00
N ALA A 414 -16.91 -15.15 -32.85
CA ALA A 414 -17.08 -16.59 -32.71
C ALA A 414 -18.53 -17.05 -32.85
N ILE A 415 -19.49 -16.28 -32.32
CA ILE A 415 -20.93 -16.56 -32.50
C ILE A 415 -21.32 -16.40 -33.98
N ARG A 416 -20.84 -15.33 -34.63
CA ARG A 416 -21.06 -15.13 -36.07
C ARG A 416 -20.45 -16.24 -36.89
N SER A 417 -19.21 -16.66 -36.61
CA SER A 417 -18.59 -17.76 -37.35
C SER A 417 -19.35 -19.07 -37.14
N PHE A 418 -19.82 -19.37 -35.93
CA PHE A 418 -20.69 -20.51 -35.67
C PHE A 418 -22.03 -20.41 -36.42
N GLU A 419 -22.62 -19.21 -36.52
CA GLU A 419 -23.79 -18.98 -37.37
C GLU A 419 -23.49 -19.20 -38.86
N ARG A 420 -22.30 -18.80 -39.37
CA ARG A 420 -21.89 -19.10 -40.75
C ARG A 420 -21.78 -20.60 -41.00
N LEU A 421 -21.18 -21.34 -40.06
CA LEU A 421 -21.12 -22.80 -40.11
C LEU A 421 -22.52 -23.41 -40.14
N ARG A 422 -23.43 -22.94 -39.27
CA ARG A 422 -24.81 -23.41 -39.20
C ARG A 422 -25.63 -23.06 -40.45
N ARG A 423 -25.36 -21.91 -41.07
CA ARG A 423 -26.00 -21.46 -42.33
C ARG A 423 -25.38 -22.08 -43.58
N TRP A 424 -24.37 -22.94 -43.43
CA TRP A 424 -23.67 -23.60 -44.55
C TRP A 424 -23.08 -22.62 -45.57
N GLU A 425 -22.64 -21.44 -45.10
CA GLU A 425 -22.07 -20.41 -45.95
C GLU A 425 -20.73 -20.87 -46.57
N GLU A 426 -19.98 -21.70 -45.84
CA GLU A 426 -18.76 -22.37 -46.30
C GLU A 426 -18.86 -23.90 -46.07
N PRO A 427 -19.36 -24.68 -47.06
CA PRO A 427 -19.76 -26.06 -46.85
C PRO A 427 -18.61 -26.99 -46.46
N HIS A 428 -17.39 -26.72 -46.93
CA HIS A 428 -16.20 -27.52 -46.59
C HIS A 428 -15.80 -27.38 -45.11
N LEU A 429 -15.92 -26.18 -44.53
CA LEU A 429 -15.66 -25.96 -43.10
C LEU A 429 -16.75 -26.57 -42.23
N THR A 430 -18.02 -26.45 -42.62
CA THR A 430 -19.14 -27.05 -41.89
C THR A 430 -19.02 -28.58 -41.85
N VAL A 431 -18.71 -29.23 -42.98
CA VAL A 431 -18.50 -30.69 -43.04
C VAL A 431 -17.33 -31.12 -42.16
N SER A 432 -16.20 -30.39 -42.21
CA SER A 432 -15.03 -30.68 -41.36
C SER A 432 -15.35 -30.53 -39.87
N PHE A 433 -16.03 -29.45 -39.48
CA PHE A 433 -16.46 -29.22 -38.10
C PHE A 433 -17.41 -30.32 -37.62
N LEU A 434 -18.37 -30.69 -38.46
CA LEU A 434 -19.36 -31.72 -38.12
C LEU A 434 -18.71 -33.11 -38.02
N ALA A 435 -17.79 -33.45 -38.93
CA ALA A 435 -17.00 -34.67 -38.85
C ALA A 435 -16.15 -34.71 -37.57
N CYS A 436 -15.48 -33.61 -37.22
CA CYS A 436 -14.71 -33.50 -35.98
C CYS A 436 -15.61 -33.66 -34.74
N ALA A 437 -16.74 -32.94 -34.69
CA ALA A 437 -17.70 -33.05 -33.60
C ALA A 437 -18.25 -34.47 -33.46
N TYR A 438 -18.59 -35.14 -34.56
CA TYR A 438 -19.03 -36.54 -34.54
C TYR A 438 -17.92 -37.47 -34.07
N THR A 439 -16.67 -37.29 -34.50
CA THR A 439 -15.56 -38.12 -34.00
C THR A 439 -15.36 -37.96 -32.49
N LEU A 440 -15.53 -36.75 -31.94
CA LEU A 440 -15.46 -36.51 -30.49
C LEU A 440 -16.59 -37.21 -29.73
N ILE A 441 -17.80 -37.22 -30.28
CA ILE A 441 -18.98 -37.87 -29.70
C ILE A 441 -18.83 -39.40 -29.75
N PHE A 442 -18.59 -39.98 -30.93
CA PHE A 442 -18.56 -41.44 -31.10
C PHE A 442 -17.37 -42.11 -30.43
N ARG A 443 -16.25 -41.41 -30.29
CA ARG A 443 -15.04 -41.93 -29.63
C ARG A 443 -15.02 -41.68 -28.12
N ASN A 444 -16.12 -41.14 -27.56
CA ASN A 444 -16.28 -40.81 -26.15
C ASN A 444 -15.15 -39.92 -25.60
N LEU A 445 -14.67 -38.98 -26.42
CA LEU A 445 -13.55 -38.10 -26.08
C LEU A 445 -13.98 -36.86 -25.28
N TRP A 446 -15.27 -36.72 -24.97
CA TRP A 446 -15.82 -35.63 -24.15
C TRP A 446 -15.02 -35.31 -22.88
N PRO A 447 -14.54 -36.30 -22.08
CA PRO A 447 -13.74 -36.02 -20.89
C PRO A 447 -12.39 -35.34 -21.19
N TYR A 448 -11.85 -35.50 -22.40
CA TYR A 448 -10.56 -34.97 -22.84
C TYR A 448 -10.64 -33.60 -23.52
N VAL A 449 -11.85 -33.18 -23.92
CA VAL A 449 -12.08 -31.86 -24.55
C VAL A 449 -11.73 -30.72 -23.59
N PHE A 450 -12.14 -30.83 -22.33
CA PHE A 450 -11.88 -29.76 -21.35
C PHE A 450 -10.40 -29.66 -20.94
N PRO A 451 -9.69 -30.76 -20.61
CA PRO A 451 -8.24 -30.72 -20.35
C PRO A 451 -7.42 -30.25 -21.55
N SER A 452 -7.77 -30.67 -22.78
CA SER A 452 -7.07 -30.21 -23.98
C SER A 452 -7.24 -28.71 -24.21
N ALA A 453 -8.43 -28.14 -23.96
CA ALA A 453 -8.65 -26.70 -24.03
C ALA A 453 -7.78 -25.92 -23.02
N LEU A 454 -7.64 -26.42 -21.79
CA LEU A 454 -6.76 -25.83 -20.77
C LEU A 454 -5.29 -25.85 -21.19
N ILE A 455 -4.82 -26.95 -21.78
CA ILE A 455 -3.45 -27.09 -22.30
C ILE A 455 -3.20 -26.11 -23.45
N ILE A 456 -4.12 -26.01 -24.41
CA ILE A 456 -4.02 -25.09 -25.54
C ILE A 456 -3.96 -23.64 -25.04
N LEU A 457 -4.81 -23.28 -24.06
CA LEU A 457 -4.82 -21.96 -23.48
C LEU A 457 -3.50 -21.64 -22.75
N ALA A 458 -2.99 -22.57 -21.92
CA ALA A 458 -1.73 -22.38 -21.21
C ALA A 458 -0.53 -22.27 -22.17
N ALA A 459 -0.49 -23.11 -23.22
CA ALA A 459 0.51 -23.03 -24.27
C ALA A 459 0.43 -21.70 -25.04
N GLY A 460 -0.79 -21.21 -25.31
CA GLY A 460 -1.03 -19.88 -25.88
C GLY A 460 -0.47 -18.75 -25.00
N MET A 461 -0.69 -18.80 -23.68
CA MET A 461 -0.15 -17.79 -22.76
C MET A 461 1.39 -17.81 -22.71
N LEU A 462 2.00 -19.00 -22.69
CA LEU A 462 3.46 -19.15 -22.64
C LEU A 462 4.12 -18.74 -23.97
N THR A 463 3.49 -19.02 -25.11
CA THR A 463 3.98 -18.57 -26.41
C THR A 463 3.86 -17.07 -26.59
N LEU A 464 2.75 -16.45 -26.17
CA LEU A 464 2.60 -14.99 -26.13
C LEU A 464 3.65 -14.32 -25.24
N LYS A 465 3.95 -14.93 -24.08
CA LYS A 465 5.04 -14.49 -23.21
C LYS A 465 6.39 -14.59 -23.94
N GLY A 466 6.71 -15.73 -24.56
CA GLY A 466 7.98 -15.93 -25.26
C GLY A 466 8.17 -14.96 -26.43
N LEU A 467 7.12 -14.71 -27.21
CA LEU A 467 7.15 -13.76 -28.32
C LEU A 467 7.32 -12.30 -27.82
N LYS A 468 6.79 -11.98 -26.63
CA LYS A 468 6.97 -10.68 -25.98
C LYS A 468 8.40 -10.50 -25.44
N GLU A 469 8.98 -11.52 -24.82
CA GLU A 469 10.37 -11.52 -24.36
C GLU A 469 11.37 -11.42 -25.52
N GLN A 470 11.03 -11.99 -26.67
CA GLN A 470 11.80 -11.86 -27.92
C GLN A 470 11.66 -10.50 -28.61
N GLY A 471 10.84 -9.58 -28.08
CA GLY A 471 10.63 -8.25 -28.67
C GLY A 471 9.90 -8.22 -30.01
N ARG A 472 9.32 -9.35 -30.46
CA ARG A 472 8.53 -9.45 -31.70
C ARG A 472 7.12 -8.89 -31.55
N LEU A 473 6.63 -8.74 -30.32
CA LEU A 473 5.41 -8.00 -30.03
C LEU A 473 5.77 -6.53 -29.77
N GLY A 474 5.18 -5.62 -30.54
CA GLY A 474 5.42 -4.17 -30.40
C GLY A 474 5.17 -3.63 -28.98
N ARG A 475 5.77 -2.48 -28.65
CA ARG A 475 5.66 -1.84 -27.32
C ARG A 475 4.21 -1.58 -26.85
N SER A 476 3.25 -1.58 -27.76
CA SER A 476 1.81 -1.40 -27.54
C SER A 476 1.00 -2.71 -27.52
N PHE A 477 1.63 -3.88 -27.61
CA PHE A 477 0.90 -5.15 -27.59
C PHE A 477 0.27 -5.39 -26.22
N GLY A 478 -1.05 -5.19 -26.15
CA GLY A 478 -1.85 -5.26 -24.92
C GLY A 478 -2.44 -3.93 -24.45
N SER A 479 -2.11 -2.79 -25.08
CA SER A 479 -2.79 -1.51 -24.80
C SER A 479 -4.12 -1.44 -25.55
N VAL A 480 -5.19 -1.07 -24.85
CA VAL A 480 -6.52 -0.85 -25.46
C VAL A 480 -6.52 0.53 -26.11
N THR A 481 -6.74 0.60 -27.42
CA THR A 481 -6.83 1.84 -28.21
C THR A 481 -8.29 2.21 -28.41
N ILE A 482 -8.77 3.17 -27.64
CA ILE A 482 -10.15 3.67 -27.73
C ILE A 482 -10.24 4.65 -28.92
N ARG A 483 -11.24 4.46 -29.78
CA ARG A 483 -11.65 5.41 -30.83
C ARG A 483 -12.93 6.12 -30.37
N ASP A 484 -12.92 7.45 -30.32
CA ASP A 484 -14.12 8.24 -29.97
C ASP A 484 -15.18 8.19 -31.11
N GLN A 485 -16.46 8.13 -30.74
CA GLN A 485 -17.61 8.31 -31.64
C GLN A 485 -18.54 9.45 -31.14
N PRO A 486 -19.29 10.11 -32.04
CA PRO A 486 -20.00 11.35 -31.76
C PRO A 486 -21.21 11.16 -30.82
N PRO A 487 -21.63 12.21 -30.10
CA PRO A 487 -22.67 12.13 -29.07
C PRO A 487 -24.04 11.81 -29.69
N SER A 488 -24.67 10.71 -29.24
CA SER A 488 -26.05 10.39 -29.58
C SER A 488 -27.02 10.86 -28.49
N ASN A 489 -28.18 11.34 -28.95
CA ASN A 489 -29.15 12.19 -28.26
C ASN A 489 -29.60 11.71 -26.86
N THR A 490 -29.58 12.68 -25.94
CA THR A 490 -29.66 12.55 -24.48
C THR A 490 -31.09 12.39 -23.93
N ILE A 491 -32.14 12.66 -24.72
CA ILE A 491 -33.48 12.91 -24.15
C ILE A 491 -34.35 11.63 -24.04
N GLN A 492 -34.20 10.64 -24.92
CA GLN A 492 -35.04 9.43 -24.88
C GLN A 492 -34.55 8.32 -23.93
N LYS A 493 -33.32 8.41 -23.40
CA LYS A 493 -32.77 7.45 -22.42
C LYS A 493 -32.96 7.88 -20.95
N ILE A 494 -33.35 9.13 -20.69
CA ILE A 494 -33.35 9.72 -19.34
C ILE A 494 -34.59 9.38 -18.49
N ILE A 495 -35.71 8.97 -19.10
CA ILE A 495 -36.99 8.85 -18.37
C ILE A 495 -37.25 7.49 -17.70
N ALA A 496 -36.54 6.41 -18.07
CA ALA A 496 -36.94 5.06 -17.61
C ALA A 496 -36.01 4.37 -16.62
N VAL A 497 -34.77 4.83 -16.38
CA VAL A 497 -33.82 4.00 -15.62
C VAL A 497 -32.80 4.86 -14.88
N LYS A 498 -33.08 5.25 -13.63
CA LYS A 498 -32.10 5.95 -12.76
C LYS A 498 -31.47 5.01 -11.73
N ASP A 499 -32.28 4.17 -11.09
CA ASP A 499 -31.78 3.22 -10.08
C ASP A 499 -31.21 1.94 -10.71
N ALA A 500 -31.91 1.36 -11.69
CA ALA A 500 -31.38 0.22 -12.44
C ALA A 500 -30.19 0.58 -13.34
N MET A 501 -29.96 1.86 -13.68
CA MET A 501 -28.77 2.28 -14.43
C MET A 501 -27.55 2.29 -13.54
N ARG A 502 -27.70 2.66 -12.27
CA ARG A 502 -26.61 2.65 -11.30
C ARG A 502 -26.17 1.24 -10.97
N ASP A 503 -27.12 0.31 -10.85
CA ASP A 503 -26.82 -1.12 -10.61
C ASP A 503 -26.21 -1.78 -11.85
N VAL A 504 -26.74 -1.49 -13.05
CA VAL A 504 -26.14 -1.95 -14.31
C VAL A 504 -24.77 -1.33 -14.53
N GLU A 505 -24.57 -0.07 -14.16
CA GLU A 505 -23.28 0.62 -14.24
C GLU A 505 -22.25 -0.04 -13.31
N ASN A 506 -22.59 -0.24 -12.03
CA ASN A 506 -21.73 -0.94 -11.07
C ASN A 506 -21.41 -2.37 -11.55
N TYR A 507 -22.40 -3.08 -12.09
CA TYR A 507 -22.22 -4.42 -12.64
C TYR A 507 -21.30 -4.42 -13.86
N LEU A 508 -21.54 -3.52 -14.83
CA LEU A 508 -20.75 -3.39 -16.05
C LEU A 508 -19.30 -2.96 -15.72
N GLN A 509 -19.12 -2.08 -14.73
CA GLN A 509 -17.81 -1.69 -14.22
C GLN A 509 -17.07 -2.88 -13.60
N ASN A 510 -17.74 -3.67 -12.76
CA ASN A 510 -17.16 -4.87 -12.17
C ASN A 510 -16.76 -5.91 -13.23
N VAL A 511 -17.61 -6.12 -14.23
CA VAL A 511 -17.32 -6.99 -15.37
C VAL A 511 -16.13 -6.45 -16.16
N ASN A 512 -16.06 -5.16 -16.43
CA ASN A 512 -14.95 -4.57 -17.19
C ASN A 512 -13.61 -4.63 -16.43
N ILE A 513 -13.61 -4.42 -15.11
CA ILE A 513 -12.42 -4.61 -14.27
C ILE A 513 -11.98 -6.08 -14.29
N LEU A 514 -12.92 -7.02 -14.11
CA LEU A 514 -12.65 -8.47 -14.19
C LEU A 514 -12.01 -8.82 -15.53
N LEU A 515 -12.59 -8.30 -16.61
CA LEU A 515 -12.22 -8.60 -17.98
C LEU A 515 -10.85 -8.01 -18.35
N LEU A 516 -10.57 -6.78 -17.92
CA LEU A 516 -9.24 -6.16 -18.06
C LEU A 516 -8.17 -6.96 -17.32
N LYS A 517 -8.46 -7.44 -16.10
CA LYS A 517 -7.55 -8.31 -15.34
C LYS A 517 -7.34 -9.68 -16.00
N VAL A 518 -8.39 -10.30 -16.52
CA VAL A 518 -8.26 -11.57 -17.28
C VAL A 518 -7.41 -11.35 -18.54
N ARG A 519 -7.62 -10.23 -19.24
CA ARG A 519 -6.84 -9.86 -20.43
C ARG A 519 -5.36 -9.65 -20.09
N THR A 520 -5.00 -9.02 -18.98
CA THR A 520 -3.59 -8.88 -18.57
C THR A 520 -2.94 -10.22 -18.29
N ILE A 521 -3.68 -11.16 -17.70
CA ILE A 521 -3.16 -12.52 -17.44
C ILE A 521 -2.92 -13.25 -18.77
N VAL A 522 -3.89 -13.24 -19.69
CA VAL A 522 -3.82 -13.99 -20.95
C VAL A 522 -2.81 -13.41 -21.94
N LEU A 523 -2.72 -12.08 -22.08
CA LEU A 523 -1.78 -11.39 -22.99
C LEU A 523 -0.38 -11.17 -22.40
N ALA A 524 -0.03 -11.88 -21.32
CA ALA A 524 1.28 -11.77 -20.66
C ALA A 524 1.63 -10.31 -20.25
N GLY A 525 0.64 -9.56 -19.74
CA GLY A 525 0.80 -8.20 -19.24
C GLY A 525 1.84 -8.13 -18.11
N HIS A 526 1.79 -9.11 -17.20
CA HIS A 526 2.80 -9.32 -16.17
C HIS A 526 3.35 -10.75 -16.23
N PRO A 527 4.61 -10.95 -16.70
CA PRO A 527 5.09 -12.28 -17.09
C PRO A 527 5.19 -13.27 -15.94
N GLN A 528 5.40 -12.80 -14.70
CA GLN A 528 5.47 -13.65 -13.50
C GLN A 528 4.11 -14.25 -13.13
N ILE A 529 3.06 -13.42 -13.10
CA ILE A 529 1.70 -13.87 -12.77
C ILE A 529 1.16 -14.78 -13.88
N THR A 530 1.40 -14.44 -15.14
CA THR A 530 0.97 -15.27 -16.27
C THR A 530 1.62 -16.66 -16.23
N THR A 531 2.89 -16.79 -15.81
CA THR A 531 3.50 -18.12 -15.63
C THR A 531 2.90 -18.90 -14.47
N GLU A 532 2.63 -18.26 -13.33
CA GLU A 532 1.99 -18.94 -12.19
C GLU A 532 0.61 -19.48 -12.60
N VAL A 533 -0.20 -18.65 -13.28
CA VAL A 533 -1.53 -19.06 -13.75
C VAL A 533 -1.43 -20.16 -14.82
N ALA A 534 -0.50 -20.05 -15.77
CA ALA A 534 -0.30 -21.09 -16.79
C ALA A 534 0.11 -22.44 -16.16
N LEU A 535 0.95 -22.43 -15.13
CA LEU A 535 1.31 -23.65 -14.38
C LEU A 535 0.12 -24.25 -13.63
N VAL A 536 -0.73 -23.41 -13.02
CA VAL A 536 -1.97 -23.89 -12.37
C VAL A 536 -2.94 -24.49 -13.40
N LEU A 537 -3.05 -23.90 -14.59
CA LEU A 537 -3.88 -24.45 -15.67
C LEU A 537 -3.33 -25.79 -16.16
N LEU A 538 -2.00 -25.93 -16.31
CA LEU A 538 -1.35 -27.17 -16.70
C LEU A 538 -1.49 -28.26 -15.62
N SER A 539 -1.34 -27.91 -14.34
CA SER A 539 -1.51 -28.85 -13.24
C SER A 539 -2.95 -29.32 -13.13
N SER A 540 -3.92 -28.40 -13.26
CA SER A 540 -5.34 -28.73 -13.34
C SER A 540 -5.65 -29.64 -14.52
N ALA A 541 -5.13 -29.34 -15.72
CA ALA A 541 -5.31 -30.19 -16.89
C ALA A 541 -4.72 -31.58 -16.68
N THR A 542 -3.53 -31.68 -16.06
CA THR A 542 -2.88 -32.97 -15.75
C THR A 542 -3.73 -33.80 -14.79
N ILE A 543 -4.28 -33.18 -13.74
CA ILE A 543 -5.19 -33.86 -12.79
C ILE A 543 -6.43 -34.38 -13.52
N MET A 544 -7.01 -33.58 -14.41
CA MET A 544 -8.20 -34.00 -15.17
C MET A 544 -7.93 -35.09 -16.22
N LEU A 545 -6.67 -35.23 -16.67
CA LEU A 545 -6.24 -36.34 -17.52
C LEU A 545 -5.94 -37.61 -16.71
N LEU A 546 -5.41 -37.46 -15.50
CA LEU A 546 -5.04 -38.59 -14.63
C LEU A 546 -6.26 -39.22 -13.95
N PHE A 547 -7.21 -38.38 -13.52
CA PHE A 547 -8.40 -38.81 -12.81
C PHE A 547 -9.64 -38.67 -13.70
N SER A 548 -10.47 -39.72 -13.73
CA SER A 548 -11.74 -39.68 -14.46
C SER A 548 -12.61 -38.51 -14.00
N PHE A 549 -13.21 -37.80 -14.95
CA PHE A 549 -14.09 -36.65 -14.71
C PHE A 549 -15.17 -36.89 -13.64
N LYS A 550 -15.68 -38.12 -13.54
CA LYS A 550 -16.67 -38.54 -12.53
C LYS A 550 -16.18 -38.31 -11.09
N TYR A 551 -14.92 -38.64 -10.79
CA TYR A 551 -14.37 -38.48 -9.45
C TYR A 551 -14.10 -37.02 -9.12
N ILE A 552 -13.64 -36.24 -10.09
CA ILE A 552 -13.42 -34.80 -9.93
C ILE A 552 -14.75 -34.08 -9.68
N LEU A 553 -15.80 -34.41 -10.45
CA LEU A 553 -17.12 -33.84 -10.27
C LEU A 553 -17.73 -34.23 -8.92
N SER A 554 -17.58 -35.50 -8.52
CA SER A 554 -18.03 -35.97 -7.21
C SER A 554 -17.31 -35.26 -6.06
N PHE A 555 -15.99 -35.06 -6.18
CA PHE A 555 -15.21 -34.32 -5.19
C PHE A 555 -15.62 -32.85 -5.10
N LEU A 556 -15.81 -32.17 -6.24
CA LEU A 556 -16.26 -30.78 -6.28
C LEU A 556 -17.64 -30.60 -5.66
N LEU A 557 -18.55 -31.55 -5.91
CA LEU A 557 -19.89 -31.53 -5.35
C LEU A 557 -19.83 -31.75 -3.83
N PHE A 558 -19.05 -32.73 -3.38
CA PHE A 558 -18.81 -32.94 -1.95
C PHE A 558 -18.16 -31.72 -1.27
N ASP A 559 -17.19 -31.06 -1.92
CA ASP A 559 -16.57 -29.82 -1.41
C ASP A 559 -17.60 -28.71 -1.28
N LEU A 560 -18.47 -28.50 -2.28
CA LEU A 560 -19.49 -27.45 -2.27
C LEU A 560 -20.44 -27.59 -1.07
N PHE A 561 -20.93 -28.80 -0.80
CA PHE A 561 -21.86 -29.05 0.31
C PHE A 561 -21.19 -29.06 1.70
N THR A 562 -19.87 -29.22 1.77
CA THR A 562 -19.15 -29.26 3.06
C THR A 562 -18.52 -27.92 3.46
N ARG A 563 -18.64 -26.87 2.63
CA ARG A 563 -18.05 -25.54 2.88
C ARG A 563 -18.64 -24.80 4.08
N GLU A 564 -19.93 -25.01 4.37
CA GLU A 564 -20.64 -24.29 5.42
C GLU A 564 -20.55 -24.98 6.79
N LEU A 565 -20.02 -26.21 6.84
CA LEU A 565 -19.83 -26.97 8.07
C LEU A 565 -18.81 -26.27 8.97
N ASP A 566 -19.12 -26.14 10.26
CA ASP A 566 -18.36 -25.30 11.20
C ASP A 566 -16.88 -25.68 11.30
N PHE A 567 -16.52 -26.96 11.11
CA PHE A 567 -15.12 -27.42 11.13
C PHE A 567 -14.30 -27.00 9.90
N ARG A 568 -14.92 -26.81 8.71
CA ARG A 568 -14.21 -26.36 7.49
C ARG A 568 -14.41 -24.88 7.20
N LYS A 569 -15.47 -24.26 7.73
CA LYS A 569 -15.85 -22.87 7.45
C LYS A 569 -14.70 -21.89 7.66
N GLU A 570 -13.90 -22.08 8.71
CA GLU A 570 -12.71 -21.27 9.00
C GLU A 570 -11.60 -21.48 7.95
N MET A 571 -11.33 -22.72 7.55
CA MET A 571 -10.35 -23.01 6.48
C MET A 571 -10.79 -22.43 5.13
N VAL A 572 -12.07 -22.56 4.78
CA VAL A 572 -12.64 -22.03 3.53
C VAL A 572 -12.57 -20.51 3.52
N LYS A 573 -12.90 -19.84 4.64
CA LYS A 573 -12.76 -18.38 4.76
C LYS A 573 -11.31 -17.93 4.57
N ARG A 574 -10.34 -18.61 5.20
CA ARG A 574 -8.91 -18.32 5.03
C ARG A 574 -8.44 -18.53 3.59
N PHE A 575 -8.88 -19.60 2.94
CA PHE A 575 -8.54 -19.86 1.53
C PHE A 575 -9.14 -18.78 0.60
N MET A 576 -10.41 -18.43 0.82
CA MET A 576 -11.07 -17.38 0.03
C MET A 576 -10.45 -16.00 0.26
N SER A 577 -9.99 -15.69 1.47
CA SER A 577 -9.28 -14.43 1.73
C SER A 577 -7.91 -14.39 1.02
N LEU A 578 -7.17 -15.50 0.98
CA LEU A 578 -5.92 -15.60 0.22
C LEU A 578 -6.15 -15.42 -1.29
N LEU A 579 -7.19 -16.04 -1.85
CA LEU A 579 -7.56 -15.86 -3.25
C LEU A 579 -7.95 -14.40 -3.55
N LYS A 580 -8.72 -13.78 -2.65
CA LYS A 580 -9.13 -12.37 -2.77
C LYS A 580 -7.91 -11.45 -2.73
N GLU A 581 -7.00 -11.65 -1.78
CA GLU A 581 -5.76 -10.88 -1.66
C GLU A 581 -4.89 -11.03 -2.94
N ARG A 582 -4.75 -12.26 -3.46
CA ARG A 582 -4.05 -12.52 -4.71
C ARG A 582 -4.72 -11.86 -5.92
N TRP A 583 -6.05 -11.84 -5.97
CA TRP A 583 -6.82 -11.18 -7.04
C TRP A 583 -6.67 -9.66 -7.03
N GLU A 584 -6.64 -9.06 -5.83
CA GLU A 584 -6.43 -7.63 -5.64
C GLU A 584 -5.01 -7.19 -6.05
N MET A 585 -4.01 -8.07 -5.93
CA MET A 585 -2.63 -7.81 -6.39
C MET A 585 -2.45 -7.74 -7.92
N ILE A 586 -3.40 -8.24 -8.73
CA ILE A 586 -3.25 -8.28 -10.19
C ILE A 586 -3.53 -6.89 -10.79
N PRO A 587 -2.56 -6.24 -11.47
CA PRO A 587 -2.77 -4.94 -12.10
C PRO A 587 -3.67 -5.05 -13.35
N ALA A 588 -4.53 -4.05 -13.55
CA ALA A 588 -5.34 -3.91 -14.76
C ALA A 588 -4.50 -3.42 -15.96
N ALA A 589 -4.93 -3.73 -17.20
CA ALA A 589 -4.21 -3.35 -18.42
C ALA A 589 -4.19 -1.82 -18.62
N PRO A 590 -3.09 -1.21 -19.08
CA PRO A 590 -3.07 0.22 -19.39
C PRO A 590 -3.92 0.52 -20.62
N VAL A 591 -4.83 1.48 -20.48
CA VAL A 591 -5.71 1.98 -21.55
C VAL A 591 -5.07 3.23 -22.16
N VAL A 592 -4.87 3.25 -23.48
CA VAL A 592 -4.27 4.38 -24.21
C VAL A 592 -5.33 4.95 -25.15
N VAL A 593 -5.75 6.19 -24.91
CA VAL A 593 -6.75 6.88 -25.75
C VAL A 593 -6.03 7.54 -26.92
N LEU A 594 -6.42 7.24 -28.16
CA LEU A 594 -5.88 7.89 -29.35
C LEU A 594 -6.85 9.01 -29.81
N PRO A 595 -6.35 10.18 -30.24
CA PRO A 595 -7.20 11.23 -30.78
C PRO A 595 -7.82 10.84 -32.11
N TYR A 596 -9.02 11.35 -32.37
CA TYR A 596 -9.84 11.12 -33.55
C TYR A 596 -9.16 11.62 -34.84
N GLN A 597 -9.20 10.79 -35.91
CA GLN A 597 -8.72 11.15 -37.25
C GLN A 597 -9.91 11.12 -38.22
N ASN A 598 -10.22 12.27 -38.83
CA ASN A 598 -11.26 12.41 -39.84
C ASN A 598 -10.85 11.65 -41.12
N GLU A 599 -11.48 10.53 -41.42
CA GLU A 599 -11.46 9.94 -42.76
C GLU A 599 -12.60 10.52 -43.61
N GLU A 600 -12.56 11.83 -43.88
CA GLU A 600 -13.34 12.45 -44.96
C GLU A 600 -12.51 13.56 -45.63
N SER A 601 -11.63 13.16 -46.54
CA SER A 601 -11.41 13.91 -47.77
C SER A 601 -11.20 12.89 -48.90
N GLY A 602 -12.27 12.64 -49.65
CA GLY A 602 -12.25 11.78 -50.82
C GLY A 602 -11.38 12.35 -51.94
N SER A 603 -10.53 11.48 -52.49
CA SER A 603 -10.18 11.21 -53.90
C SER A 603 -10.26 12.31 -55.01
N PRO A 604 -9.53 12.13 -56.13
CA PRO A 604 -8.95 13.20 -56.93
C PRO A 604 -9.87 13.75 -58.03
N SER A 605 -9.74 15.03 -58.38
CA SER A 605 -10.03 15.51 -59.74
C SER A 605 -9.27 16.82 -60.03
N GLY A 606 -8.76 16.91 -61.26
CA GLY A 606 -7.77 17.89 -61.69
C GLY A 606 -8.29 19.29 -61.97
N GLY A 607 -7.34 20.23 -61.97
CA GLY A 607 -7.51 21.61 -62.39
C GLY A 607 -6.13 22.20 -62.70
N THR A 608 -5.76 22.14 -63.97
CA THR A 608 -4.51 22.58 -64.60
C THR A 608 -4.22 24.06 -64.38
N THR A 609 -2.98 24.42 -64.06
CA THR A 609 -2.31 25.67 -64.51
C THR A 609 -0.79 25.55 -64.34
N ILE A 610 -0.15 25.15 -65.44
CA ILE A 610 1.12 25.62 -66.01
C ILE A 610 1.86 26.72 -65.22
N ASP A 611 3.11 26.49 -64.77
CA ASP A 611 4.31 27.02 -65.45
C ASP A 611 5.67 26.60 -64.83
N ASN A 612 6.59 26.19 -65.71
CA ASN A 612 8.06 26.33 -65.69
C ASN A 612 8.91 26.06 -64.43
N LYS A 613 9.69 24.96 -64.45
CA LYS A 613 11.16 25.07 -64.53
C LYS A 613 11.84 23.78 -64.97
N LYS A 614 12.41 23.85 -66.18
CA LYS A 614 13.43 22.93 -66.71
C LYS A 614 14.80 23.30 -66.14
N ASP A 615 15.64 22.27 -66.03
CA ASP A 615 17.10 22.28 -66.12
C ASP A 615 17.93 23.06 -65.08
N HIS A 616 18.67 22.35 -64.22
CA HIS A 616 20.04 21.96 -64.58
C HIS A 616 20.70 21.10 -63.49
N LYS A 617 21.24 19.98 -63.96
CA LYS A 617 22.32 19.20 -63.36
C LYS A 617 23.65 19.87 -63.75
N ALA A 618 24.57 20.04 -62.78
CA ALA A 618 26.04 20.02 -62.90
C ALA A 618 26.71 21.01 -61.92
N SER A 619 27.27 20.50 -60.82
CA SER A 619 28.72 20.25 -60.70
C SER A 619 28.96 19.36 -59.49
#